data_AF-A0A3A4VHF1-F1
#
_entry.id   AF-A0A3A4VHF1-F1
#
_cell.length_a   1.000
_cell.length_b   1.000
_cell.length_c   1.000
_cell.angle_alpha   90.00
_cell.angle_beta   90.00
_cell.angle_gamma   90.00
#
_symmetry.space_group_name_H-M   'P 1'
#
loop_
_entity.id
_entity.type
_entity.pdbx_description
1 polymer ?
#
loop_
_entity_poly.entity_id
_entity_poly.type
_entity_poly.pdbx_seq_one_letter_code
_entity_poly.pdbx_strand_id
1 'polypeptide(L)'
;MKEINLISKRKEDFLKSKKVLKTLYTLSIACLFVTFICSVGIFLLKLSSPLPGLKAEEEELVNNISLAKQKLTKIVVLDERLKNVSGLLAKKSDIDSTIDIITAQAKDVKITVLDIQKKKLSISSSSQSLNSIDLFLNSLVAISSDKKKFSKVTLNNLNTDFKSGKYTFSLDIDLL
;
A
#
# COMPACT_ATOMS: atom_id res chain seq x y z
N MET A 1 -105.37 -0.20 31.84
CA MET A 1 -105.09 -1.58 31.42
C MET A 1 -104.01 -1.55 30.34
N LYS A 2 -102.87 -2.23 30.58
CA LYS A 2 -101.83 -2.46 29.56
C LYS A 2 -101.37 -3.89 29.78
N GLU A 3 -101.84 -4.82 28.95
CA GLU A 3 -101.33 -6.19 28.96
C GLU A 3 -99.88 -6.17 28.48
N ILE A 4 -98.97 -6.57 29.37
CA ILE A 4 -97.54 -6.65 29.09
C ILE A 4 -97.29 -8.03 28.47
N ASN A 5 -97.23 -8.09 27.14
CA ASN A 5 -96.88 -9.31 26.42
C ASN A 5 -95.35 -9.56 26.49
N LEU A 6 -94.91 -10.31 27.50
CA LEU A 6 -93.49 -10.63 27.75
C LEU A 6 -92.93 -11.74 26.85
N ILE A 7 -93.77 -12.52 26.17
CA ILE A 7 -93.34 -13.71 25.40
C ILE A 7 -92.85 -13.32 24.00
N SER A 8 -93.44 -12.28 23.40
CA SER A 8 -93.03 -11.74 22.09
C SER A 8 -91.62 -11.14 22.14
N LYS A 9 -91.30 -10.35 23.17
CA LYS A 9 -90.01 -9.64 23.31
C LYS A 9 -88.81 -10.58 23.44
N ARG A 10 -88.95 -11.68 24.21
CA ARG A 10 -87.91 -12.71 24.38
C ARG A 10 -87.60 -13.45 23.06
N LYS A 11 -88.61 -13.72 22.23
CA LYS A 11 -88.39 -14.36 20.91
C LYS A 11 -87.66 -13.43 19.94
N GLU A 12 -87.98 -12.13 19.94
CA GLU A 12 -87.29 -11.15 19.10
C GLU A 12 -85.81 -10.98 19.47
N ASP A 13 -85.50 -10.94 20.77
CA ASP A 13 -84.12 -10.82 21.24
C ASP A 13 -83.29 -12.08 20.93
N PHE A 14 -83.88 -13.28 21.05
CA PHE A 14 -83.22 -14.53 20.63
C PHE A 14 -82.97 -14.58 19.11
N LEU A 15 -83.92 -14.12 18.30
CA LEU A 15 -83.77 -14.08 16.83
C LEU A 15 -82.74 -13.03 16.39
N LYS A 16 -82.69 -11.86 17.06
CA LYS A 16 -81.64 -10.85 16.84
C LYS A 16 -80.26 -11.39 17.20
N SER A 17 -80.12 -12.03 18.36
CA SER A 17 -78.85 -12.61 18.82
C SER A 17 -78.35 -13.70 17.86
N LYS A 18 -79.25 -14.56 17.35
CA LYS A 18 -78.92 -15.59 16.37
C LYS A 18 -78.48 -14.99 15.01
N LYS A 19 -79.09 -13.89 14.57
CA LYS A 19 -78.68 -13.17 13.36
C LYS A 19 -77.30 -12.54 13.51
N VAL A 20 -77.03 -11.87 14.63
CA VAL A 20 -75.72 -11.26 14.94
C VAL A 20 -74.62 -12.30 14.99
N LEU A 21 -74.87 -13.44 15.66
CA LEU A 21 -73.91 -14.54 15.73
C LEU A 21 -73.59 -15.11 14.35
N LYS A 22 -74.61 -15.27 13.49
CA LYS A 22 -74.44 -15.77 12.12
C LYS A 22 -73.63 -14.79 11.27
N THR A 23 -73.88 -13.48 11.38
CA THR A 23 -73.07 -12.47 10.68
C THR A 23 -71.63 -12.43 11.16
N LEU A 24 -71.38 -12.60 12.46
CA LEU A 24 -70.02 -12.65 13.01
C LEU A 24 -69.24 -13.85 12.48
N TYR A 25 -69.91 -15.01 12.39
CA TYR A 25 -69.32 -16.23 11.84
C TYR A 25 -68.95 -16.08 10.36
N THR A 26 -69.86 -15.51 9.56
CA THR A 26 -69.59 -15.23 8.14
C THR A 26 -68.45 -14.24 7.95
N LEU A 27 -68.39 -13.20 8.79
CA LEU A 27 -67.31 -12.21 8.76
C LEU A 27 -65.95 -12.84 9.11
N SER A 28 -65.92 -13.72 10.12
CA SER A 28 -64.70 -14.44 10.52
C SER A 28 -64.18 -15.34 9.40
N ILE A 29 -65.06 -16.09 8.75
CA ILE A 29 -64.69 -16.94 7.59
C ILE A 29 -64.16 -16.08 6.43
N ALA A 30 -64.81 -14.96 6.14
CA ALA A 30 -64.35 -14.04 5.09
C ALA A 30 -62.95 -13.47 5.41
N CYS A 31 -62.71 -13.08 6.65
CA CYS A 31 -61.42 -12.55 7.08
C CYS A 31 -60.30 -13.60 6.96
N LEU A 32 -60.59 -14.85 7.32
CA LEU A 32 -59.65 -15.97 7.19
C LEU A 32 -59.30 -16.21 5.72
N PHE A 33 -60.29 -16.16 4.83
CA PHE A 33 -60.09 -16.32 3.39
C PHE A 33 -59.21 -15.21 2.80
N VAL A 34 -59.42 -13.96 3.19
CA VAL A 34 -58.59 -12.82 2.77
C VAL A 34 -57.13 -13.00 3.24
N THR A 35 -56.91 -13.39 4.50
CA THR A 35 -55.55 -13.63 5.00
C THR A 35 -54.83 -14.74 4.24
N PHE A 36 -55.55 -15.79 3.86
CA PHE A 36 -55.00 -16.89 3.07
C PHE A 36 -54.56 -16.41 1.67
N ILE A 37 -55.41 -15.65 0.98
CA ILE A 37 -55.09 -15.09 -0.35
C ILE A 37 -53.88 -14.15 -0.27
N CYS A 38 -53.83 -13.25 0.72
CA CYS A 38 -52.69 -12.35 0.91
C CYS A 38 -51.39 -13.12 1.18
N SER A 39 -51.44 -14.17 2.01
CA SER A 39 -50.26 -15.00 2.30
C SER A 39 -49.73 -15.69 1.05
N VAL A 40 -50.60 -16.30 0.25
CA VAL A 40 -50.24 -16.94 -1.03
C VAL A 40 -49.71 -15.91 -2.03
N GLY A 41 -50.32 -14.72 -2.11
CA GLY A 41 -49.87 -13.64 -2.98
C GLY A 41 -48.45 -13.15 -2.63
N ILE A 42 -48.16 -12.94 -1.34
CA ILE A 42 -46.83 -12.55 -0.87
C ILE A 42 -45.80 -13.65 -1.14
N PHE A 43 -46.18 -14.92 -0.96
CA PHE A 43 -45.31 -16.06 -1.25
C PHE A 43 -44.94 -16.14 -2.73
N LEU A 44 -45.91 -15.98 -3.64
CA LEU A 44 -45.68 -15.96 -5.09
C LEU A 44 -44.83 -14.76 -5.52
N LEU A 45 -45.02 -13.59 -4.89
CA LEU A 45 -44.14 -12.43 -5.10
C LEU A 45 -42.71 -12.70 -4.66
N LYS A 46 -42.50 -13.36 -3.52
CA LYS A 46 -41.15 -13.77 -3.10
C LYS A 46 -40.51 -14.79 -4.05
N LEU A 47 -41.31 -15.70 -4.61
CA LEU A 47 -40.83 -16.73 -5.53
C LEU A 47 -40.51 -16.16 -6.93
N SER A 48 -41.30 -15.19 -7.39
CA SER A 48 -41.10 -14.52 -8.69
C SER A 48 -40.11 -13.36 -8.61
N SER A 49 -39.74 -12.89 -7.42
CA SER A 49 -38.76 -11.83 -7.24
C SER A 49 -37.34 -12.38 -7.44
N PRO A 50 -36.49 -11.74 -8.27
CA PRO A 50 -35.15 -12.20 -8.62
C PRO A 50 -34.11 -12.04 -7.50
N LEU A 51 -34.56 -12.01 -6.24
CA LEU A 51 -33.72 -11.86 -5.04
C LEU A 51 -32.60 -12.90 -4.89
N PRO A 52 -32.76 -14.18 -5.29
CA PRO A 52 -31.68 -15.16 -5.19
C PRO A 52 -30.55 -14.87 -6.20
N GLY A 53 -30.90 -14.46 -7.42
CA GLY A 53 -29.93 -14.15 -8.47
C GLY A 53 -29.12 -12.89 -8.17
N LEU A 54 -29.78 -11.83 -7.68
CA LEU A 54 -29.11 -10.58 -7.30
C LEU A 54 -28.11 -10.77 -6.15
N LYS A 55 -28.43 -11.62 -5.17
CA LYS A 55 -27.51 -11.91 -4.06
C LYS A 55 -26.29 -12.70 -4.50
N ALA A 56 -26.47 -13.66 -5.42
CA ALA A 56 -25.37 -14.42 -5.98
C ALA A 56 -24.44 -13.52 -6.81
N GLU A 57 -25.02 -12.59 -7.58
CA GLU A 57 -24.28 -11.60 -8.38
C GLU A 57 -23.52 -10.61 -7.49
N GLU A 58 -24.13 -10.19 -6.37
CA GLU A 58 -23.48 -9.33 -5.37
C GLU A 58 -22.29 -10.04 -4.68
N GLU A 59 -22.44 -11.30 -4.28
CA GLU A 59 -21.34 -12.10 -3.71
C GLU A 59 -20.20 -12.34 -4.73
N GLU A 60 -20.53 -12.58 -5.99
CA GLU A 60 -19.55 -12.75 -7.07
C GLU A 60 -18.77 -11.45 -7.32
N LEU A 61 -19.45 -10.31 -7.39
CA LEU A 61 -18.83 -9.00 -7.53
C LEU A 61 -17.90 -8.67 -6.35
N VAL A 62 -18.34 -8.93 -5.12
CA VAL A 62 -17.53 -8.73 -3.91
C VAL A 62 -16.27 -9.59 -3.93
N ASN A 63 -16.38 -10.86 -4.35
CA ASN A 63 -15.22 -11.75 -4.49
C ASN A 63 -14.25 -11.28 -5.58
N ASN A 64 -14.76 -10.84 -6.73
CA ASN A 64 -13.93 -10.30 -7.81
C ASN A 64 -13.17 -9.03 -7.39
N ILE A 65 -13.83 -8.14 -6.64
CA ILE A 65 -13.20 -6.95 -6.06
C ILE A 65 -12.12 -7.34 -5.03
N SER A 66 -12.39 -8.34 -4.18
CA SER A 66 -11.43 -8.84 -3.19
C SER A 66 -10.16 -9.42 -3.84
N LEU A 67 -10.33 -10.22 -4.90
CA LEU A 67 -9.22 -10.78 -5.66
C LEU A 67 -8.43 -9.69 -6.41
N ALA A 68 -9.11 -8.70 -6.98
CA ALA A 68 -8.48 -7.55 -7.61
C ALA A 68 -7.65 -6.72 -6.60
N LYS A 69 -8.18 -6.53 -5.39
CA LYS A 69 -7.47 -5.83 -4.29
C LYS A 69 -6.18 -6.54 -3.92
N GLN A 70 -6.19 -7.87 -3.80
CA GLN A 70 -4.96 -8.64 -3.53
C GLN A 70 -3.93 -8.53 -4.67
N LYS A 71 -4.38 -8.54 -5.93
CA LYS A 71 -3.50 -8.34 -7.09
C LYS A 71 -2.87 -6.95 -7.08
N LEU A 72 -3.64 -5.91 -6.78
CA LEU A 72 -3.14 -4.53 -6.66
C LEU A 72 -2.09 -4.41 -5.55
N THR A 73 -2.34 -4.99 -4.37
CA THR A 73 -1.33 -4.99 -3.29
C THR A 73 -0.03 -5.67 -3.72
N LYS A 74 -0.10 -6.80 -4.42
CA LYS A 74 1.09 -7.49 -4.94
C LYS A 74 1.85 -6.62 -5.96
N ILE A 75 1.13 -5.93 -6.84
CA ILE A 75 1.74 -5.03 -7.84
C ILE A 75 2.44 -3.86 -7.15
N VAL A 76 1.82 -3.24 -6.14
CA VAL A 76 2.42 -2.13 -5.39
C VAL A 76 3.70 -2.59 -4.68
N VAL A 77 3.69 -3.76 -4.04
CA VAL A 77 4.89 -4.32 -3.39
C VAL A 77 5.99 -4.62 -4.40
N LEU A 78 5.65 -5.11 -5.60
CA LEU A 78 6.62 -5.36 -6.66
C LEU A 78 7.22 -4.05 -7.19
N ASP A 79 6.40 -3.03 -7.42
CA ASP A 79 6.84 -1.69 -7.86
C ASP A 79 7.79 -1.06 -6.83
N GLU A 80 7.44 -1.14 -5.54
CA GLU A 80 8.30 -0.63 -4.46
C GLU A 80 9.66 -1.34 -4.43
N ARG A 81 9.67 -2.68 -4.57
CA ARG A 81 10.92 -3.46 -4.64
C ARG A 81 11.75 -3.09 -5.86
N LEU A 82 11.12 -2.95 -7.03
CA LEU A 82 11.79 -2.53 -8.26
C LEU A 82 12.39 -1.13 -8.14
N LYS A 83 11.67 -0.18 -7.53
CA LYS A 83 12.17 1.17 -7.24
C LYS A 83 13.36 1.16 -6.29
N ASN A 84 13.30 0.35 -5.23
CA ASN A 84 14.42 0.24 -4.29
C ASN A 84 15.65 -0.39 -4.96
N VAL A 85 15.48 -1.47 -5.73
CA VAL A 85 16.58 -2.12 -6.45
C VAL A 85 17.20 -1.18 -7.48
N SER A 86 16.37 -0.51 -8.31
CA SER A 86 16.87 0.44 -9.30
C SER A 86 17.59 1.63 -8.67
N GLY A 87 17.10 2.15 -7.54
CA GLY A 87 17.79 3.19 -6.77
C GLY A 87 19.16 2.74 -6.23
N LEU A 88 19.26 1.49 -5.74
CA LEU A 88 20.54 0.93 -5.30
C LEU A 88 21.52 0.73 -6.47
N LEU A 89 21.04 0.25 -7.63
CA LEU A 89 21.87 0.08 -8.82
C LEU A 89 22.40 1.42 -9.35
N ALA A 90 21.54 2.44 -9.41
CA ALA A 90 21.94 3.78 -9.84
C ALA A 90 23.03 4.35 -8.92
N LYS A 91 22.84 4.25 -7.60
CA LYS A 91 23.82 4.70 -6.62
C LYS A 91 25.16 3.96 -6.73
N LYS A 92 25.13 2.65 -6.99
CA LYS A 92 26.34 1.86 -7.22
C LYS A 92 27.09 2.33 -8.47
N SER A 93 26.38 2.58 -9.56
CA SER A 93 26.97 3.07 -10.82
C SER A 93 27.67 4.43 -10.65
N ASP A 94 27.08 5.33 -9.85
CA ASP A 94 27.71 6.65 -9.60
C ASP A 94 28.98 6.54 -8.75
N ILE A 95 29.00 5.64 -7.76
CA ILE A 95 30.19 5.36 -6.95
C ILE A 95 31.30 4.76 -7.80
N ASP A 96 30.99 3.71 -8.59
CA ASP A 96 31.96 3.06 -9.47
C ASP A 96 32.58 4.08 -10.45
N SER A 97 31.76 4.95 -11.06
CA SER A 97 32.25 6.01 -11.95
C SER A 97 33.17 7.03 -11.25
N THR A 98 32.96 7.26 -9.96
CA THR A 98 33.79 8.20 -9.19
C THR A 98 35.13 7.57 -8.83
N ILE A 99 35.15 6.27 -8.51
CA ILE A 99 36.38 5.51 -8.27
C ILE A 99 37.22 5.45 -9.55
N ASP A 100 36.60 5.21 -10.71
CA ASP A 100 37.30 5.16 -12.00
C ASP A 100 38.00 6.49 -12.31
N ILE A 101 37.33 7.62 -12.07
CA ILE A 101 37.93 8.94 -12.26
C ILE A 101 39.13 9.15 -11.33
N ILE A 102 39.02 8.79 -10.05
CA ILE A 102 40.08 8.97 -9.06
C ILE A 102 41.28 8.08 -9.38
N THR A 103 41.04 6.82 -9.71
CA THR A 103 42.10 5.86 -10.08
C THR A 103 42.80 6.26 -11.37
N ALA A 104 42.08 6.83 -12.35
CA ALA A 104 42.69 7.34 -13.59
C ALA A 104 43.68 8.49 -13.37
N GLN A 105 43.52 9.28 -12.30
CA GLN A 105 44.47 10.35 -11.94
C GLN A 105 45.68 9.86 -11.14
N ALA A 106 45.66 8.62 -10.64
CA ALA A 106 46.66 8.07 -9.73
C ALA A 106 47.89 7.47 -10.46
N LYS A 107 48.46 8.18 -11.44
CA LYS A 107 49.53 7.65 -12.32
C LYS A 107 50.81 7.23 -11.58
N ASP A 108 51.15 7.91 -10.49
CA ASP A 108 52.32 7.63 -9.64
C ASP A 108 51.96 7.59 -8.14
N VAL A 109 50.68 7.29 -7.86
CA VAL A 109 50.12 7.20 -6.51
C VAL A 109 49.47 5.83 -6.38
N LYS A 110 49.97 5.02 -5.44
CA LYS A 110 49.36 3.73 -5.14
C LYS A 110 48.29 3.89 -4.09
N ILE A 111 47.04 3.66 -4.46
CA ILE A 111 45.92 3.55 -3.52
C ILE A 111 46.05 2.20 -2.80
N THR A 112 46.12 2.25 -1.46
CA THR A 112 46.29 1.08 -0.59
C THR A 112 45.00 0.67 0.10
N VAL A 113 44.18 1.65 0.48
CA VAL A 113 42.87 1.41 1.10
C VAL A 113 41.88 2.37 0.48
N LEU A 114 40.68 1.85 0.18
CA LEU A 114 39.54 2.61 -0.26
C LEU A 114 38.34 2.15 0.56
N ASP A 115 37.76 3.06 1.36
CA ASP A 115 36.57 2.81 2.16
C ASP A 115 35.46 3.80 1.77
N ILE A 116 34.24 3.29 1.64
CA ILE A 116 33.07 4.08 1.24
C ILE A 116 32.02 3.98 2.33
N GLN A 117 31.78 5.10 3.00
CA GLN A 117 30.75 5.22 4.01
C GLN A 117 29.74 6.30 3.63
N LYS A 118 28.57 5.85 3.18
CA LYS A 118 27.42 6.70 2.80
C LYS A 118 27.73 7.67 1.65
N LYS A 119 28.27 8.85 1.97
CA LYS A 119 28.63 9.94 1.05
C LYS A 119 30.09 10.38 1.25
N LYS A 120 30.89 9.60 1.98
CA LYS A 120 32.30 9.86 2.21
C LYS A 120 33.11 8.72 1.63
N LEU A 121 34.14 9.08 0.87
CA LEU A 121 35.13 8.17 0.33
C LEU A 121 36.46 8.47 1.04
N SER A 122 36.93 7.52 1.83
CA SER A 122 38.20 7.60 2.54
C SER A 122 39.25 6.79 1.80
N ILE A 123 40.34 7.44 1.42
CA ILE A 123 41.40 6.85 0.59
C ILE A 123 42.70 6.94 1.39
N SER A 124 43.40 5.81 1.54
CA SER A 124 44.79 5.81 1.99
C SER A 124 45.69 5.44 0.83
N SER A 125 46.66 6.30 0.54
CA SER A 125 47.52 6.22 -0.63
C SER A 125 48.99 6.33 -0.23
N SER A 126 49.86 5.89 -1.13
CA SER A 126 51.31 6.00 -0.99
C SER A 126 51.97 6.41 -2.30
N SER A 127 53.04 7.18 -2.22
CA SER A 127 53.86 7.55 -3.38
C SER A 127 55.34 7.65 -2.99
N GLN A 128 56.23 7.54 -3.97
CA GLN A 128 57.67 7.76 -3.79
C GLN A 128 58.06 9.24 -3.95
N SER A 129 57.12 10.11 -4.38
CA SER A 129 57.40 11.50 -4.72
C SER A 129 56.31 12.44 -4.20
N LEU A 130 56.73 13.51 -3.52
CA LEU A 130 55.83 14.60 -3.13
C LEU A 130 55.23 15.32 -4.35
N ASN A 131 55.97 15.42 -5.45
CA ASN A 131 55.46 16.01 -6.69
C ASN A 131 54.30 15.19 -7.27
N SER A 132 54.40 13.86 -7.21
CA SER A 132 53.30 12.98 -7.65
C SER A 132 52.07 13.11 -6.75
N ILE A 133 52.26 13.35 -5.45
CA ILE A 133 51.16 13.65 -4.52
C ILE A 133 50.52 15.00 -4.88
N ASP A 134 51.33 16.04 -5.09
CA ASP A 134 50.84 17.37 -5.45
C ASP A 134 50.02 17.36 -6.74
N LEU A 135 50.53 16.73 -7.81
CA LEU A 135 49.80 16.59 -9.08
C LEU A 135 48.48 15.84 -8.90
N PHE A 136 48.49 14.77 -8.09
CA PHE A 136 47.28 14.02 -7.78
C PHE A 136 46.26 14.87 -7.01
N LEU A 137 46.67 15.56 -5.94
CA LEU A 137 45.77 16.42 -5.16
C LEU A 137 45.22 17.57 -6.01
N ASN A 138 46.06 18.20 -6.83
CA ASN A 138 45.64 19.28 -7.74
C ASN A 138 44.62 18.78 -8.78
N SER A 139 44.79 17.57 -9.31
CA SER A 139 43.80 16.96 -10.22
C SER A 139 42.45 16.72 -9.51
N LEU A 140 42.47 16.26 -8.25
CA LEU A 140 41.25 16.06 -7.47
C LEU A 140 40.55 17.39 -7.15
N VAL A 141 41.31 18.43 -6.80
CA VAL A 141 40.78 19.78 -6.55
C VAL A 141 40.15 20.37 -7.82
N ALA A 142 40.77 20.17 -8.99
CA ALA A 142 40.22 20.61 -10.26
C ALA A 142 38.88 19.93 -10.57
N ILE A 143 38.76 18.62 -10.32
CA ILE A 143 37.51 17.86 -10.50
C ILE A 143 36.44 18.30 -9.48
N SER A 144 36.84 18.55 -8.23
CA SER A 144 35.93 19.04 -7.18
C SER A 144 35.37 20.42 -7.52
N SER A 145 36.15 21.25 -8.21
CA SER A 145 35.76 22.61 -8.60
C SER A 145 34.66 22.62 -9.67
N ASP A 146 34.61 21.59 -10.53
CA ASP A 146 33.55 21.38 -11.53
C ASP A 146 32.23 20.89 -10.87
N LYS A 147 32.24 20.54 -9.57
CA LYS A 147 31.08 20.10 -8.75
C LYS A 147 30.21 19.01 -9.40
N LYS A 148 30.78 18.18 -10.27
CA LYS A 148 30.02 17.11 -10.96
C LYS A 148 29.93 15.81 -10.18
N LYS A 149 30.93 15.49 -9.35
CA LYS A 149 31.05 14.18 -8.69
C LYS A 149 31.33 14.25 -7.19
N PHE A 150 32.14 15.20 -6.74
CA PHE A 150 32.40 15.42 -5.31
C PHE A 150 32.60 16.90 -5.01
N SER A 151 32.32 17.28 -3.77
CA SER A 151 32.19 18.68 -3.33
C SER A 151 33.38 19.18 -2.53
N LYS A 152 34.10 18.27 -1.85
CA LYS A 152 35.22 18.59 -0.97
C LYS A 152 36.22 17.45 -0.95
N VAL A 153 37.50 17.82 -0.88
CA VAL A 153 38.62 16.91 -0.64
C VAL A 153 39.36 17.42 0.59
N THR A 154 39.59 16.55 1.57
CA THR A 154 40.28 16.87 2.82
C THR A 154 41.49 15.97 2.96
N LEU A 155 42.68 16.56 3.11
CA LEU A 155 43.89 15.83 3.47
C LEU A 155 43.93 15.64 5.00
N ASN A 156 43.82 14.41 5.46
CA ASN A 156 43.75 14.08 6.88
C ASN A 156 45.15 13.88 7.48
N ASN A 157 46.03 13.19 6.75
CA ASN A 157 47.40 13.02 7.15
C ASN A 157 48.33 12.91 5.94
N LEU A 158 49.59 13.26 6.18
CA LEU A 158 50.72 13.01 5.30
C LEU A 158 51.89 12.61 6.20
N ASN A 159 52.44 11.43 5.97
CA ASN A 159 53.55 10.88 6.71
C ASN A 159 54.66 10.44 5.75
N THR A 160 55.89 10.41 6.24
CA THR A 160 57.06 9.99 5.48
C THR A 160 57.72 8.82 6.20
N ASP A 161 57.93 7.72 5.48
CA ASP A 161 58.78 6.64 5.92
C ASP A 161 60.20 6.84 5.37
N PHE A 162 61.08 7.37 6.21
CA PHE A 162 62.48 7.63 5.86
C PHE A 162 63.28 6.37 5.53
N LYS A 163 62.83 5.17 5.94
CA LYS A 163 63.54 3.91 5.64
C LYS A 163 63.21 3.41 4.24
N SER A 164 61.96 3.59 3.79
CA SER A 164 61.51 3.13 2.47
C SER A 164 61.46 4.25 1.41
N GLY A 165 61.69 5.50 1.80
CA GLY A 165 61.61 6.66 0.90
C GLY A 165 60.19 6.92 0.39
N LYS A 166 59.17 6.45 1.10
CA LYS A 166 57.77 6.53 0.69
C LYS A 166 57.01 7.52 1.55
N TYR A 167 56.12 8.25 0.89
CA TYR A 167 55.12 9.10 1.51
C TYR A 167 53.81 8.34 1.57
N THR A 168 53.15 8.37 2.71
CA THR A 168 51.79 7.83 2.90
C THR A 168 50.86 8.96 3.28
N PHE A 169 49.66 8.97 2.74
CA PHE A 169 48.68 10.01 3.00
C PHE A 169 47.27 9.47 2.97
N SER A 170 46.37 10.15 3.68
CA SER A 170 44.95 9.80 3.69
C SER A 170 44.08 11.00 3.36
N LEU A 171 43.07 10.73 2.55
CA LEU A 171 42.12 11.70 2.03
C LEU A 171 40.71 11.29 2.40
N ASP A 172 39.89 12.28 2.75
CA ASP A 172 38.44 12.15 2.75
C ASP A 172 37.83 12.99 1.64
N ILE A 173 36.95 12.38 0.86
CA ILE A 173 36.25 13.00 -0.26
C ILE A 173 34.75 12.97 0.03
N ASP A 174 34.11 14.13 0.05
CA ASP A 174 32.66 14.25 0.24
C ASP A 174 31.94 14.19 -1.11
N LEU A 175 31.28 13.06 -1.37
CA LEU A 175 30.47 12.79 -2.56
C LEU A 175 29.16 13.61 -2.53
N LEU A 176 28.66 13.98 -3.72
CA LEU A 176 27.40 14.73 -3.87
C LEU A 176 26.15 13.89 -3.60
#